data_AF-A0A9E3C3J4-F1
#
_entry.id   AF-A0A9E3C3J4-F1
#
_cell.length_a   1.000
_cell.length_b   1.000
_cell.length_c   1.000
_cell.angle_alpha   90.00
_cell.angle_beta   90.00
_cell.angle_gamma   90.00
#
_symmetry.space_group_name_H-M   'P 1'
#
loop_
_entity.id
_entity.type
_entity.pdbx_description
1 polymer ?
#
loop_
_entity_poly.entity_id
_entity_poly.type
_entity_poly.pdbx_seq_one_letter_code
_entity_poly.pdbx_strand_id
1 'polypeptide(L)'
;MPQNQWARARPPGACRAPGQTLPSPPSKRGGRDGRASEPSRVPGRAVQEGPRGPARGAGRRVRRRLDRPRRRLQRRLPAAHDRGRLGHDLDPPRPAAQDAQHRQHRHARRAEPRRRVAAASARRADQRRHPRGDQGDPAPDRGLLRHPRLAGGVQDRDRGVQGGGRQVTEIGFVGVGNMGWPMAARLVGAGFTVHVNDSRREVADNFVQQVGGDAPDTLREVAARSEVVVTVLPTSAIVANVLQEGEDNILAGMRPGTVVIEMSSGVPTVTQGLAERVASLGGHMIDAPVSGGVPRARTGELAIMAGGEAAVIERVAPVLRAMGTQVLHTGGIGSGQAVKALNNLVSTGGFLIGIEALLIGQRFGLDPAVMVDVLNAATGMNNSTQKKFKQFVLSRRFDAGFTMGLLHKDLSIALGLGQETATPAPLSALCKELVVSALAMFGGDADHTEIARVLERLAGEELGGREG
;
A
#
# COMPACT_ATOMS: atom_id res chain seq x y z
N MET A 1 15.48 45.95 66.77
CA MET A 1 16.60 45.06 66.42
C MET A 1 16.02 43.68 66.13
N PRO A 2 16.30 43.06 64.96
CA PRO A 2 16.39 43.69 63.64
C PRO A 2 15.68 42.82 62.53
N GLN A 3 14.98 43.41 61.54
CA GLN A 3 15.43 43.80 60.17
C GLN A 3 15.34 42.65 59.12
N ASN A 4 15.01 42.80 57.83
CA ASN A 4 14.87 43.93 56.87
C ASN A 4 13.75 43.57 55.84
N GLN A 5 12.90 44.43 55.25
CA GLN A 5 12.95 45.78 54.67
C GLN A 5 13.21 45.83 53.13
N TRP A 6 12.22 46.41 52.41
CA TRP A 6 12.20 47.13 51.12
C TRP A 6 11.67 46.50 49.81
N ALA A 7 10.94 47.37 49.13
CA ALA A 7 10.03 47.19 48.01
C ALA A 7 10.54 47.89 46.73
N ARG A 8 9.92 47.53 45.59
CA ARG A 8 9.63 48.32 44.35
C ARG A 8 10.73 49.22 43.73
N ALA A 9 10.97 49.04 42.43
CA ALA A 9 10.62 49.96 41.31
C ALA A 9 11.58 49.87 40.10
N ARG A 10 11.07 50.24 38.91
CA ARG A 10 11.64 50.20 37.53
C ARG A 10 12.78 51.25 37.28
N PRO A 11 13.17 51.53 36.00
CA PRO A 11 14.34 51.03 35.25
C PRO A 11 15.39 52.16 34.95
N PRO A 12 16.41 51.91 34.10
CA PRO A 12 16.92 53.01 33.26
C PRO A 12 17.29 52.65 31.79
N GLY A 13 16.91 53.56 30.88
CA GLY A 13 17.73 54.25 29.87
C GLY A 13 18.74 53.54 28.93
N ALA A 14 18.37 53.50 27.65
CA ALA A 14 19.10 53.78 26.39
C ALA A 14 20.65 53.71 26.26
N CYS A 15 21.12 53.03 25.19
CA CYS A 15 22.28 53.47 24.39
C CYS A 15 22.31 52.88 22.93
N ARG A 16 22.49 53.83 21.99
CA ARG A 16 22.86 53.94 20.55
C ARG A 16 23.25 52.74 19.61
N ALA A 17 23.07 53.06 18.31
CA ALA A 17 23.23 52.32 17.03
C ALA A 17 24.67 52.01 16.55
N PRO A 18 24.84 51.27 15.43
CA PRO A 18 25.00 51.87 14.08
C PRO A 18 24.17 51.11 12.99
N GLY A 19 23.86 51.54 11.77
CA GLY A 19 24.38 52.61 10.90
C GLY A 19 24.88 52.02 9.56
N GLN A 20 24.22 52.44 8.44
CA GLN A 20 24.56 52.30 7.00
C GLN A 20 23.99 51.05 6.26
N THR A 21 22.99 51.07 5.34
CA THR A 21 22.67 51.79 4.06
C THR A 21 23.58 51.38 2.88
N LEU A 22 23.13 50.76 1.77
CA LEU A 22 22.38 51.25 0.56
C LEU A 22 22.30 50.07 -0.48
N PRO A 23 21.79 50.21 -1.74
CA PRO A 23 20.46 50.61 -2.19
C PRO A 23 19.86 49.70 -3.31
N SER A 24 18.57 49.88 -3.60
CA SER A 24 17.83 49.36 -4.77
C SER A 24 18.18 50.09 -6.09
N PRO A 25 17.94 49.49 -7.27
CA PRO A 25 17.85 50.24 -8.53
C PRO A 25 16.40 50.50 -8.99
N PRO A 26 16.17 51.52 -9.85
CA PRO A 26 14.86 52.11 -10.09
C PRO A 26 14.22 51.71 -11.43
N SER A 27 12.92 51.98 -11.52
CA SER A 27 12.12 52.05 -12.75
C SER A 27 12.21 53.44 -13.40
N LYS A 28 12.04 53.52 -14.74
CA LYS A 28 11.08 54.43 -15.41
C LYS A 28 11.17 54.40 -16.95
N ARG A 29 10.00 54.16 -17.57
CA ARG A 29 9.33 54.83 -18.72
C ARG A 29 10.14 55.30 -19.94
N GLY A 30 9.70 54.84 -21.12
CA GLY A 30 9.08 55.72 -22.13
C GLY A 30 9.57 55.61 -23.59
N GLY A 31 8.66 55.30 -24.52
CA GLY A 31 8.59 56.00 -25.82
C GLY A 31 8.82 55.24 -27.13
N ARG A 32 7.70 54.96 -27.83
CA ARG A 32 7.39 55.12 -29.27
C ARG A 32 8.07 54.29 -30.39
N ASP A 33 7.15 53.73 -31.19
CA ASP A 33 7.04 53.72 -32.66
C ASP A 33 8.10 53.03 -33.55
N GLY A 34 7.62 52.08 -34.37
CA GLY A 34 7.99 52.06 -35.80
C GLY A 34 8.34 50.71 -36.43
N ARG A 35 7.42 50.22 -37.28
CA ARG A 35 7.62 49.48 -38.57
C ARG A 35 8.32 48.11 -38.52
N ALA A 36 7.60 47.02 -38.81
CA ALA A 36 7.24 46.49 -40.14
C ALA A 36 8.42 45.90 -40.92
N SER A 37 8.44 44.57 -41.11
CA SER A 37 8.38 43.92 -42.43
C SER A 37 8.55 42.38 -42.35
N GLU A 38 7.91 41.75 -43.33
CA GLU A 38 7.48 40.37 -43.51
C GLU A 38 8.55 39.34 -43.95
N PRO A 39 8.17 38.04 -44.11
CA PRO A 39 9.05 36.88 -44.23
C PRO A 39 9.24 36.38 -45.68
N SER A 40 10.16 35.42 -45.91
CA SER A 40 10.21 34.62 -47.16
C SER A 40 10.94 33.28 -46.92
N ARG A 41 10.29 32.12 -47.03
CA ARG A 41 10.05 31.25 -48.22
C ARG A 41 11.06 30.09 -48.36
N VAL A 42 10.51 28.88 -48.20
CA VAL A 42 10.91 27.55 -48.76
C VAL A 42 10.86 27.66 -50.31
N PRO A 43 11.62 26.91 -51.18
CA PRO A 43 11.63 25.44 -51.26
C PRO A 43 12.83 24.71 -51.91
N GLY A 44 12.82 23.37 -51.91
CA GLY A 44 13.61 22.56 -52.86
C GLY A 44 13.77 21.07 -52.55
N ARG A 45 13.09 20.21 -53.32
CA ARG A 45 13.18 18.74 -53.38
C ARG A 45 14.50 18.25 -54.02
N ALA A 46 14.93 17.02 -53.70
CA ALA A 46 15.38 16.04 -54.71
C ALA A 46 15.39 14.59 -54.16
N VAL A 47 15.13 13.65 -55.07
CA VAL A 47 14.97 12.19 -54.95
C VAL A 47 16.18 11.50 -55.60
N GLN A 48 16.60 10.32 -55.12
CA GLN A 48 17.15 9.17 -55.90
C GLN A 48 17.48 8.03 -54.92
N GLU A 49 16.77 6.89 -54.93
CA GLU A 49 17.02 5.65 -55.71
C GLU A 49 18.34 4.93 -55.42
N GLY A 50 18.24 3.68 -54.93
CA GLY A 50 19.36 2.78 -54.64
C GLY A 50 19.87 2.00 -55.86
N PRO A 51 20.73 0.98 -55.64
CA PRO A 51 20.36 -0.34 -56.16
C PRO A 51 20.73 -1.55 -55.26
N ARG A 52 20.24 -2.70 -55.73
CA ARG A 52 20.09 -4.04 -55.13
C ARG A 52 21.40 -4.83 -54.97
N GLY A 53 21.41 -5.81 -54.05
CA GLY A 53 22.52 -6.75 -53.77
C GLY A 53 22.76 -7.84 -54.84
N PRO A 54 23.59 -8.89 -54.55
CA PRO A 54 23.00 -10.24 -54.41
C PRO A 54 23.72 -11.28 -53.49
N ALA A 55 22.92 -12.26 -53.06
CA ALA A 55 23.12 -13.72 -52.97
C ALA A 55 24.23 -14.44 -52.13
N ARG A 56 23.71 -15.35 -51.27
CA ARG A 56 24.08 -16.77 -50.98
C ARG A 56 25.53 -17.17 -50.67
N GLY A 57 25.70 -17.84 -49.51
CA GLY A 57 26.82 -18.74 -49.24
C GLY A 57 26.52 -19.70 -48.09
N ALA A 58 26.30 -20.98 -48.42
CA ALA A 58 26.30 -22.09 -47.46
C ALA A 58 27.76 -22.44 -47.10
N GLY A 59 28.05 -22.66 -45.82
CA GLY A 59 29.40 -22.99 -45.33
C GLY A 59 29.36 -23.81 -44.04
N ARG A 60 30.05 -24.95 -44.08
CA ARG A 60 30.07 -26.05 -43.11
C ARG A 60 30.73 -25.71 -41.76
N ARG A 61 30.23 -26.42 -40.73
CA ARG A 61 30.91 -27.00 -39.54
C ARG A 61 32.32 -26.49 -39.19
N VAL A 62 32.45 -26.02 -37.94
CA VAL A 62 33.59 -26.34 -37.08
C VAL A 62 33.09 -26.65 -35.66
N ARG A 63 33.22 -27.92 -35.25
CA ARG A 63 33.17 -28.31 -33.84
C ARG A 63 34.49 -27.88 -33.21
N ARG A 64 34.46 -27.04 -32.17
CA ARG A 64 35.56 -26.93 -31.20
C ARG A 64 35.08 -27.43 -29.85
N ARG A 65 35.50 -28.65 -29.52
CA ARG A 65 35.58 -29.14 -28.14
C ARG A 65 36.57 -28.25 -27.39
N LEU A 66 36.15 -27.68 -26.28
CA LEU A 66 37.06 -27.18 -25.26
C LEU A 66 36.93 -28.11 -24.06
N ASP A 67 37.84 -29.07 -23.98
CA ASP A 67 38.13 -29.78 -22.73
C ASP A 67 38.76 -28.79 -21.75
N ARG A 68 38.12 -28.58 -20.59
CA ARG A 68 38.76 -27.98 -19.42
C ARG A 68 38.66 -28.94 -18.22
N PRO A 69 39.78 -29.32 -17.59
CA PRO A 69 39.75 -30.21 -16.44
C PRO A 69 39.31 -29.47 -15.18
N ARG A 70 38.32 -30.04 -14.48
CA ARG A 70 37.88 -29.61 -13.14
C ARG A 70 38.97 -29.95 -12.11
N ARG A 71 39.68 -28.93 -11.60
CA ARG A 71 40.49 -29.09 -10.38
C ARG A 71 39.57 -29.00 -9.16
N ARG A 72 39.44 -30.13 -8.44
CA ARG A 72 38.91 -30.19 -7.07
C ARG A 72 39.88 -29.48 -6.13
N LEU A 73 39.43 -28.46 -5.42
CA LEU A 73 40.09 -27.98 -4.21
C LEU A 73 39.30 -28.50 -2.99
N GLN A 74 39.81 -29.56 -2.37
CA GLN A 74 39.49 -29.89 -0.99
C GLN A 74 40.38 -29.01 -0.10
N ARG A 75 39.79 -28.10 0.68
CA ARG A 75 40.50 -27.45 1.78
C ARG A 75 40.20 -28.19 3.08
N ARG A 76 41.24 -28.86 3.59
CA ARG A 76 41.33 -29.39 4.94
C ARG A 76 41.61 -28.24 5.92
N LEU A 77 40.90 -28.23 7.04
CA LEU A 77 41.20 -27.41 8.22
C LEU A 77 42.37 -28.04 9.00
N PRO A 78 43.25 -27.26 9.65
CA PRO A 78 44.08 -27.73 10.74
C PRO A 78 43.59 -27.23 12.11
N ALA A 79 43.48 -28.15 13.06
CA ALA A 79 43.66 -27.94 14.50
C ALA A 79 45.19 -28.07 14.79
N ALA A 80 45.85 -27.63 15.88
CA ALA A 80 45.48 -27.21 17.24
C ALA A 80 46.70 -26.54 17.95
N HIS A 81 46.45 -25.98 19.16
CA HIS A 81 47.36 -25.69 20.30
C HIS A 81 48.33 -24.48 20.19
N ASP A 82 48.61 -23.67 21.23
CA ASP A 82 48.66 -23.95 22.68
C ASP A 82 48.54 -22.68 23.59
N ARG A 83 48.03 -22.92 24.82
CA ARG A 83 48.16 -22.27 26.16
C ARG A 83 48.33 -20.76 26.41
N GLY A 84 47.45 -20.27 27.30
CA GLY A 84 47.70 -19.19 28.28
C GLY A 84 46.68 -19.24 29.44
N ARG A 85 47.15 -19.27 30.69
CA ARG A 85 46.42 -19.55 31.95
C ARG A 85 45.63 -18.34 32.54
N LEU A 86 44.87 -18.67 33.60
CA LEU A 86 44.22 -17.86 34.66
C LEU A 86 42.74 -17.59 34.33
N GLY A 87 41.72 -18.00 35.08
CA GLY A 87 41.59 -18.47 36.46
C GLY A 87 40.33 -17.79 37.03
N HIS A 88 39.30 -18.56 37.39
CA HIS A 88 38.39 -18.36 38.54
C HIS A 88 37.10 -19.17 38.41
N ASP A 89 36.72 -19.68 39.58
CA ASP A 89 35.66 -20.61 39.91
C ASP A 89 34.24 -20.14 39.57
N LEU A 90 33.30 -21.09 39.46
CA LEU A 90 32.18 -21.28 40.40
C LEU A 90 31.14 -22.25 39.79
N ASP A 91 31.09 -23.47 40.31
CA ASP A 91 29.91 -24.34 40.22
C ASP A 91 28.94 -24.03 41.38
N PRO A 92 27.63 -24.26 41.22
CA PRO A 92 26.60 -23.71 42.10
C PRO A 92 26.21 -24.66 43.24
N PRO A 93 25.70 -24.15 44.38
CA PRO A 93 24.97 -24.98 45.32
C PRO A 93 23.47 -24.64 45.38
N ARG A 94 22.65 -25.69 45.36
CA ARG A 94 21.42 -25.84 46.17
C ARG A 94 21.68 -27.02 47.13
N PRO A 95 20.93 -27.28 48.22
CA PRO A 95 19.60 -26.77 48.60
C PRO A 95 19.41 -26.45 50.12
N ALA A 96 18.25 -25.92 50.52
CA ALA A 96 17.50 -26.36 51.72
C ALA A 96 16.16 -25.60 51.85
N ALA A 97 15.15 -26.31 52.35
CA ALA A 97 13.76 -25.92 52.52
C ALA A 97 13.42 -25.67 54.00
N GLN A 98 12.32 -24.95 54.26
CA GLN A 98 11.40 -24.95 55.44
C GLN A 98 10.72 -23.56 55.50
N ASP A 99 9.48 -23.32 55.94
CA ASP A 99 8.23 -24.07 56.13
C ASP A 99 7.19 -23.00 56.58
N ALA A 100 5.90 -23.19 56.27
CA ALA A 100 4.67 -22.61 56.90
C ALA A 100 3.56 -22.39 55.83
N GLN A 101 2.66 -23.33 55.55
CA GLN A 101 1.40 -23.64 56.27
C GLN A 101 0.35 -22.51 56.34
N HIS A 102 -0.67 -22.54 55.46
CA HIS A 102 -2.07 -22.87 55.85
C HIS A 102 -3.06 -22.95 54.67
N ARG A 103 -3.69 -24.13 54.55
CA ARG A 103 -5.11 -24.51 54.24
C ARG A 103 -5.94 -23.69 53.24
N GLN A 104 -6.89 -24.21 52.47
CA GLN A 104 -7.43 -25.53 52.06
C GLN A 104 -8.59 -25.14 51.11
N HIS A 105 -8.78 -25.80 49.96
CA HIS A 105 -10.11 -26.23 49.48
C HIS A 105 -9.92 -27.22 48.32
N ARG A 106 -10.43 -28.43 48.54
CA ARG A 106 -10.49 -29.53 47.60
C ARG A 106 -11.63 -29.32 46.62
N HIS A 107 -11.43 -29.65 45.34
CA HIS A 107 -12.35 -30.54 44.61
C HIS A 107 -11.56 -31.34 43.56
N ALA A 108 -11.67 -32.66 43.69
CA ALA A 108 -11.08 -33.65 42.81
C ALA A 108 -12.08 -34.05 41.72
N ARG A 109 -11.58 -34.40 40.52
CA ARG A 109 -11.94 -35.64 39.79
C ARG A 109 -11.05 -35.86 38.55
N ARG A 110 -10.12 -36.80 38.75
CA ARG A 110 -9.44 -37.76 37.85
C ARG A 110 -9.67 -37.71 36.33
N ALA A 111 -8.55 -37.60 35.60
CA ALA A 111 -8.28 -38.24 34.30
C ALA A 111 -7.94 -39.74 34.53
N GLU A 112 -8.22 -40.69 33.63
CA GLU A 112 -7.54 -41.09 32.36
C GLU A 112 -8.11 -42.49 31.96
N PRO A 113 -7.70 -43.24 30.89
CA PRO A 113 -6.80 -42.95 29.76
C PRO A 113 -7.30 -43.43 28.36
N ARG A 114 -6.48 -43.13 27.35
CA ARG A 114 -6.53 -43.54 25.93
C ARG A 114 -6.42 -45.06 25.71
N ARG A 115 -7.02 -45.56 24.62
CA ARG A 115 -6.65 -46.81 23.94
C ARG A 115 -6.49 -46.61 22.42
N ARG A 116 -5.43 -47.18 21.87
CA ARG A 116 -5.21 -47.43 20.43
C ARG A 116 -5.28 -48.95 20.17
N VAL A 117 -5.45 -49.28 18.88
CA VAL A 117 -5.00 -50.46 18.12
C VAL A 117 -6.10 -51.38 17.57
N ALA A 118 -6.14 -51.44 16.23
CA ALA A 118 -6.17 -52.62 15.34
C ALA A 118 -7.25 -52.61 14.26
N ALA A 119 -6.78 -52.91 13.04
CA ALA A 119 -7.49 -53.07 11.79
C ALA A 119 -8.14 -54.46 11.63
N ALA A 120 -9.12 -54.57 10.72
CA ALA A 120 -9.44 -55.82 10.04
C ALA A 120 -10.12 -55.56 8.68
N SER A 121 -9.49 -56.06 7.63
CA SER A 121 -9.95 -56.16 6.25
C SER A 121 -10.88 -57.36 6.07
N ALA A 122 -11.89 -57.31 5.17
CA ALA A 122 -12.30 -58.45 4.34
C ALA A 122 -13.49 -58.19 3.38
N ARG A 123 -13.22 -58.46 2.09
CA ARG A 123 -14.04 -59.21 1.12
C ARG A 123 -15.26 -58.51 0.49
N ARG A 124 -15.21 -58.31 -0.84
CA ARG A 124 -15.83 -59.21 -1.84
C ARG A 124 -15.47 -58.78 -3.27
N ALA A 125 -14.89 -59.70 -4.02
CA ALA A 125 -14.88 -59.73 -5.47
C ALA A 125 -15.07 -61.21 -5.86
N ASP A 126 -16.07 -61.50 -6.68
CA ASP A 126 -15.92 -62.51 -7.73
C ASP A 126 -16.93 -62.25 -8.86
N GLN A 127 -16.43 -62.49 -10.08
CA GLN A 127 -17.04 -62.28 -11.38
C GLN A 127 -17.82 -63.54 -11.80
N ARG A 128 -18.72 -63.43 -12.79
CA ARG A 128 -18.88 -64.45 -13.87
C ARG A 128 -19.87 -64.02 -14.98
N ARG A 129 -19.30 -63.89 -16.18
CA ARG A 129 -19.67 -64.46 -17.51
C ARG A 129 -20.89 -63.97 -18.30
N HIS A 130 -20.57 -63.48 -19.51
CA HIS A 130 -21.35 -63.31 -20.76
C HIS A 130 -21.91 -64.63 -21.35
N PRO A 131 -22.93 -64.59 -22.25
CA PRO A 131 -22.70 -64.43 -23.71
C PRO A 131 -23.69 -63.55 -24.50
N ARG A 132 -23.11 -62.85 -25.49
CA ARG A 132 -23.55 -62.40 -26.85
C ARG A 132 -25.04 -62.24 -27.21
N GLY A 133 -25.36 -61.04 -27.71
CA GLY A 133 -26.46 -60.72 -28.61
C GLY A 133 -26.14 -59.39 -29.32
N ASP A 134 -26.36 -59.33 -30.63
CA ASP A 134 -25.77 -58.43 -31.61
C ASP A 134 -26.59 -57.14 -31.86
N GLN A 135 -25.92 -56.14 -32.44
CA GLN A 135 -26.41 -54.95 -33.18
C GLN A 135 -26.82 -53.67 -32.43
N GLY A 136 -26.13 -52.58 -32.79
CA GLY A 136 -26.67 -51.21 -32.78
C GLY A 136 -25.82 -50.17 -32.07
N ASP A 137 -24.72 -49.73 -32.68
CA ASP A 137 -24.04 -48.47 -32.30
C ASP A 137 -24.89 -47.27 -32.80
N PRO A 138 -25.03 -46.19 -32.01
CA PRO A 138 -24.05 -45.11 -32.17
C PRO A 138 -23.66 -44.37 -30.88
N ALA A 139 -22.35 -44.11 -30.75
CA ALA A 139 -21.65 -42.97 -30.13
C ALA A 139 -21.92 -42.63 -28.63
N PRO A 140 -20.86 -42.45 -27.80
CA PRO A 140 -21.03 -42.29 -26.36
C PRO A 140 -21.38 -40.86 -25.94
N ASP A 141 -22.47 -40.79 -25.17
CA ASP A 141 -22.87 -39.71 -24.28
C ASP A 141 -21.78 -39.47 -23.20
N ARG A 142 -21.25 -38.25 -23.16
CA ARG A 142 -20.36 -37.77 -22.08
C ARG A 142 -21.22 -37.12 -20.99
N GLY A 143 -21.70 -37.95 -20.07
CA GLY A 143 -22.26 -37.51 -18.80
C GLY A 143 -21.19 -37.23 -17.74
N LEU A 144 -21.28 -36.04 -17.15
CA LEU A 144 -21.02 -35.74 -15.73
C LEU A 144 -19.57 -35.45 -15.27
N LEU A 145 -19.18 -34.18 -15.41
CA LEU A 145 -18.84 -33.34 -14.25
C LEU A 145 -19.48 -31.95 -14.47
N ARG A 146 -20.73 -31.82 -14.00
CA ARG A 146 -21.44 -30.53 -13.94
C ARG A 146 -20.82 -29.70 -12.81
N HIS A 147 -20.10 -28.64 -13.16
CA HIS A 147 -19.85 -27.54 -12.23
C HIS A 147 -21.18 -26.84 -11.90
N PRO A 148 -21.49 -26.57 -10.62
CA PRO A 148 -22.66 -25.77 -10.28
C PRO A 148 -22.44 -24.33 -10.80
N ARG A 149 -23.25 -23.95 -11.78
CA ARG A 149 -23.49 -22.55 -12.12
C ARG A 149 -24.17 -21.93 -10.91
N LEU A 150 -23.45 -21.06 -10.19
CA LEU A 150 -24.07 -20.11 -9.26
C LEU A 150 -24.81 -19.05 -10.08
N ALA A 151 -25.96 -19.45 -10.62
CA ALA A 151 -27.02 -18.54 -11.01
C ALA A 151 -27.80 -18.19 -9.74
N GLY A 152 -27.30 -17.18 -9.03
CA GLY A 152 -28.01 -16.51 -7.95
C GLY A 152 -28.12 -15.06 -8.32
N GLY A 153 -29.11 -14.73 -9.16
CA GLY A 153 -29.50 -13.34 -9.39
C GLY A 153 -29.92 -12.73 -8.06
N VAL A 154 -29.13 -11.80 -7.55
CA VAL A 154 -29.59 -10.88 -6.51
C VAL A 154 -30.57 -9.96 -7.21
N GLN A 155 -31.85 -10.36 -7.19
CA GLN A 155 -32.94 -9.45 -7.47
C GLN A 155 -32.89 -8.38 -6.38
N ASP A 156 -32.45 -7.21 -6.81
CA ASP A 156 -32.64 -5.92 -6.17
C ASP A 156 -34.10 -5.81 -5.73
N ARG A 157 -34.35 -6.06 -4.45
CA ARG A 157 -35.61 -5.73 -3.80
C ARG A 157 -35.36 -4.44 -3.08
N ASP A 158 -35.47 -3.38 -3.86
CA ASP A 158 -35.71 -2.01 -3.45
C ASP A 158 -37.03 -1.98 -2.65
N ARG A 159 -36.94 -2.36 -1.38
CA ARG A 159 -37.99 -2.10 -0.39
C ARG A 159 -37.62 -0.77 0.22
N GLY A 160 -38.22 0.28 -0.34
CA GLY A 160 -38.10 1.65 0.13
C GLY A 160 -38.27 1.74 1.64
N VAL A 161 -37.15 1.96 2.31
CA VAL A 161 -37.13 2.70 3.56
C VAL A 161 -37.22 4.15 3.13
N GLN A 162 -38.45 4.69 3.09
CA GLN A 162 -38.66 6.14 3.08
C GLN A 162 -38.25 6.69 4.45
N GLY A 163 -36.93 6.72 4.69
CA GLY A 163 -36.33 7.55 5.72
C GLY A 163 -36.18 8.93 5.13
N GLY A 164 -37.03 9.88 5.54
CA GLY A 164 -36.94 11.30 5.20
C GLY A 164 -35.70 11.99 5.80
N GLY A 165 -34.53 11.37 5.70
CA GLY A 165 -33.26 11.99 6.00
C GLY A 165 -32.89 12.92 4.84
N ARG A 166 -32.60 14.19 5.17
CA ARG A 166 -31.98 15.14 4.25
C ARG A 166 -30.75 14.47 3.62
N GLN A 167 -30.68 14.44 2.29
CA GLN A 167 -29.50 13.91 1.59
C GLN A 167 -28.28 14.80 1.89
N VAL A 168 -27.12 14.18 2.09
CA VAL A 168 -25.85 14.90 2.22
C VAL A 168 -25.60 15.70 0.94
N THR A 169 -25.38 17.01 1.05
CA THR A 169 -25.06 17.86 -0.11
C THR A 169 -23.73 18.59 0.02
N GLU A 170 -23.31 18.94 1.25
CA GLU A 170 -22.12 19.76 1.50
C GLU A 170 -20.94 18.90 2.00
N ILE A 171 -19.84 18.89 1.24
CA ILE A 171 -18.64 18.08 1.52
C ILE A 171 -17.40 18.97 1.66
N GLY A 172 -16.71 18.87 2.78
CA GLY A 172 -15.37 19.39 2.95
C GLY A 172 -14.36 18.37 2.46
N PHE A 173 -13.35 18.78 1.70
CA PHE A 173 -12.32 17.87 1.20
C PHE A 173 -10.92 18.43 1.48
N VAL A 174 -10.22 17.83 2.43
CA VAL A 174 -8.90 18.30 2.87
C VAL A 174 -7.80 17.40 2.30
N GLY A 175 -6.92 18.01 1.52
CA GLY A 175 -5.85 17.37 0.78
C GLY A 175 -6.26 17.04 -0.65
N VAL A 176 -6.00 17.94 -1.59
CA VAL A 176 -6.32 17.78 -3.03
C VAL A 176 -5.06 17.50 -3.86
N GLY A 177 -4.19 16.63 -3.35
CA GLY A 177 -3.02 16.12 -4.06
C GLY A 177 -3.36 15.06 -5.14
N ASN A 178 -2.38 14.21 -5.48
CA ASN A 178 -2.51 13.23 -6.58
C ASN A 178 -3.74 12.32 -6.48
N MET A 179 -4.10 11.87 -5.27
CA MET A 179 -5.30 11.07 -5.02
C MET A 179 -6.51 11.96 -4.74
N GLY A 180 -6.35 12.99 -3.90
CA GLY A 180 -7.45 13.84 -3.46
C GLY A 180 -8.11 14.62 -4.59
N TRP A 181 -7.33 15.17 -5.53
CA TRP A 181 -7.85 15.92 -6.67
C TRP A 181 -8.88 15.13 -7.50
N PRO A 182 -8.54 13.96 -8.09
CA PRO A 182 -9.52 13.22 -8.87
C PRO A 182 -10.72 12.75 -8.03
N MET A 183 -10.52 12.44 -6.75
CA MET A 183 -11.61 12.05 -5.84
C MET A 183 -12.59 13.20 -5.58
N ALA A 184 -12.10 14.38 -5.21
CA ALA A 184 -12.92 15.57 -5.05
C ALA A 184 -13.63 15.95 -6.35
N ALA A 185 -12.96 15.80 -7.50
CA ALA A 185 -13.58 16.04 -8.81
C ALA A 185 -14.71 15.06 -9.14
N ARG A 186 -14.66 13.80 -8.65
CA ARG A 186 -15.81 12.89 -8.75
C ARG A 186 -17.00 13.35 -7.91
N LEU A 187 -16.74 13.90 -6.72
CA LEU A 187 -17.80 14.45 -5.87
C LEU A 187 -18.48 15.66 -6.51
N VAL A 188 -17.70 16.61 -7.04
CA VAL A 188 -18.26 17.74 -7.81
C VAL A 188 -19.08 17.25 -9.01
N GLY A 189 -18.53 16.30 -9.78
CA GLY A 189 -19.21 15.71 -10.94
C GLY A 189 -20.49 14.94 -10.58
N ALA A 190 -20.61 14.45 -9.36
CA ALA A 190 -21.82 13.81 -8.83
C ALA A 190 -22.86 14.80 -8.30
N GLY A 191 -22.58 16.11 -8.33
CA GLY A 191 -23.50 17.17 -7.93
C GLY A 191 -23.41 17.59 -6.46
N PHE A 192 -22.39 17.15 -5.72
CA PHE A 192 -22.15 17.65 -4.35
C PHE A 192 -21.53 19.06 -4.38
N THR A 193 -21.87 19.89 -3.41
CA THR A 193 -21.13 21.11 -3.11
C THR A 193 -19.84 20.72 -2.39
N VAL A 194 -18.67 21.04 -2.96
CA VAL A 194 -17.38 20.64 -2.40
C VAL A 194 -16.57 21.88 -1.99
N HIS A 195 -16.18 21.90 -0.72
CA HIS A 195 -15.30 22.89 -0.10
C HIS A 195 -13.89 22.31 0.06
N VAL A 196 -12.97 22.67 -0.83
CA VAL A 196 -11.61 22.09 -0.83
C VAL A 196 -10.64 22.90 0.03
N ASN A 197 -9.69 22.23 0.67
CA ASN A 197 -8.56 22.88 1.32
C ASN A 197 -7.30 22.02 1.18
N ASP A 198 -6.15 22.68 1.03
CA ASP A 198 -4.84 22.03 0.95
C ASP A 198 -3.83 22.96 1.63
N SER A 199 -2.79 22.39 2.25
CA SER A 199 -1.72 23.18 2.86
C SER A 199 -0.99 24.07 1.85
N ARG A 200 -1.07 23.71 0.56
CA ARG A 200 -0.64 24.54 -0.56
C ARG A 200 -1.85 25.22 -1.19
N ARG A 201 -2.05 26.48 -0.84
CA ARG A 201 -3.20 27.27 -1.30
C ARG A 201 -3.35 27.27 -2.81
N GLU A 202 -2.24 27.34 -3.56
CA GLU A 202 -2.26 27.30 -5.02
C GLU A 202 -2.90 26.02 -5.59
N VAL A 203 -2.84 24.90 -4.87
CA VAL A 203 -3.45 23.63 -5.32
C VAL A 203 -4.97 23.70 -5.17
N ALA A 204 -5.47 24.22 -4.05
CA ALA A 204 -6.91 24.40 -3.83
C ALA A 204 -7.51 25.41 -4.82
N ASP A 205 -6.83 26.54 -5.05
CA ASP A 205 -7.29 27.57 -6.00
C ASP A 205 -7.35 27.02 -7.43
N ASN A 206 -6.31 26.28 -7.84
CA ASN A 206 -6.29 25.63 -9.16
C ASN A 206 -7.41 24.59 -9.30
N PHE A 207 -7.75 23.86 -8.23
CA PHE A 207 -8.86 22.91 -8.24
C PHE A 207 -10.18 23.64 -8.52
N VAL A 208 -10.46 24.71 -7.78
CA VAL A 208 -11.68 25.52 -7.95
C VAL A 208 -11.78 26.06 -9.38
N GLN A 209 -10.67 26.58 -9.93
CA GLN A 209 -10.64 27.11 -11.30
C GLN A 209 -10.94 26.06 -12.37
N GLN A 210 -10.48 24.81 -12.19
CA GLN A 210 -10.56 23.78 -13.23
C GLN A 210 -11.77 22.85 -13.08
N VAL A 211 -12.24 22.63 -11.86
CA VAL A 211 -13.25 21.62 -11.54
C VAL A 211 -14.53 22.24 -10.99
N GLY A 212 -14.43 23.33 -10.22
CA GLY A 212 -15.53 23.94 -9.47
C GLY A 212 -15.50 23.57 -7.98
N GLY A 213 -16.45 24.12 -7.22
CA GLY A 213 -16.44 24.15 -5.75
C GLY A 213 -15.99 25.49 -5.20
N ASP A 214 -15.68 25.57 -3.92
CA ASP A 214 -15.00 26.72 -3.30
C ASP A 214 -13.78 26.26 -2.48
N ALA A 215 -12.95 27.21 -2.06
CA ALA A 215 -11.76 26.95 -1.26
C ALA A 215 -11.73 27.88 -0.03
N PRO A 216 -12.40 27.51 1.08
CA PRO A 216 -12.37 28.28 2.31
C PRO A 216 -10.94 28.45 2.83
N ASP A 217 -10.67 29.61 3.46
CA ASP A 217 -9.31 30.00 3.85
C ASP A 217 -8.79 29.18 5.04
N THR A 218 -9.71 28.58 5.82
CA THR A 218 -9.40 27.90 7.08
C THR A 218 -10.07 26.53 7.17
N LEU A 219 -9.44 25.59 7.88
CA LEU A 219 -10.02 24.26 8.16
C LEU A 219 -11.32 24.38 8.96
N ARG A 220 -11.37 25.32 9.91
CA ARG A 220 -12.59 25.63 10.66
C ARG A 220 -13.75 25.99 9.74
N GLU A 221 -13.51 26.84 8.73
CA GLU A 221 -14.55 27.25 7.78
C GLU A 221 -14.99 26.10 6.87
N VAL A 222 -14.07 25.24 6.42
CA VAL A 222 -14.41 24.00 5.72
C VAL A 222 -15.37 23.16 6.56
N ALA A 223 -15.01 22.86 7.82
CA ALA A 223 -15.83 22.04 8.70
C ALA A 223 -17.19 22.69 9.01
N ALA A 224 -17.21 24.01 9.22
CA ALA A 224 -18.40 24.78 9.53
C ALA A 224 -19.43 24.85 8.39
N ARG A 225 -19.01 24.57 7.16
CA ARG A 225 -19.91 24.48 5.98
C ARG A 225 -20.34 23.04 5.68
N SER A 226 -19.55 22.06 6.09
CA SER A 226 -19.68 20.67 5.64
C SER A 226 -20.58 19.79 6.51
N GLU A 227 -21.37 18.93 5.88
CA GLU A 227 -22.06 17.79 6.53
C GLU A 227 -21.12 16.58 6.64
N VAL A 228 -20.25 16.42 5.65
CA VAL A 228 -19.20 15.39 5.59
C VAL A 228 -17.86 16.05 5.35
N VAL A 229 -16.81 15.66 6.09
CA VAL A 229 -15.43 16.08 5.83
C VAL A 229 -14.61 14.86 5.43
N VAL A 230 -14.04 14.89 4.24
CA VAL A 230 -13.13 13.87 3.72
C VAL A 230 -11.69 14.34 3.90
N THR A 231 -10.82 13.48 4.43
CA THR A 231 -9.37 13.74 4.48
C THR A 231 -8.61 12.74 3.62
N VAL A 232 -7.65 13.24 2.83
CA VAL A 232 -6.71 12.44 2.03
C VAL A 232 -5.30 13.01 2.18
N LEU A 233 -4.58 12.56 3.20
CA LEU A 233 -3.35 13.19 3.68
C LEU A 233 -2.17 12.20 3.74
N PRO A 234 -0.91 12.69 3.80
CA PRO A 234 0.24 11.80 3.71
C PRO A 234 0.43 10.84 4.90
N THR A 235 0.16 11.31 6.14
CA THR A 235 0.41 10.56 7.39
C THR A 235 -0.66 10.82 8.44
N SER A 236 -0.83 9.87 9.38
CA SER A 236 -1.75 10.03 10.51
C SER A 236 -1.38 11.19 11.45
N ALA A 237 -0.12 11.59 11.50
CA ALA A 237 0.29 12.77 12.26
C ALA A 237 -0.26 14.07 11.63
N ILE A 238 -0.26 14.16 10.29
CA ILE A 238 -0.87 15.28 9.57
C ILE A 238 -2.38 15.25 9.72
N VAL A 239 -3.01 14.06 9.64
CA VAL A 239 -4.45 13.90 9.93
C VAL A 239 -4.78 14.41 11.33
N ALA A 240 -4.04 13.96 12.36
CA ALA A 240 -4.25 14.43 13.72
C ALA A 240 -4.10 15.96 13.81
N ASN A 241 -3.06 16.54 13.20
CA ASN A 241 -2.87 17.98 13.18
C ASN A 241 -4.08 18.73 12.59
N VAL A 242 -4.49 18.35 11.38
CA VAL A 242 -5.64 18.94 10.67
C VAL A 242 -6.94 18.78 11.46
N LEU A 243 -7.10 17.67 12.19
CA LEU A 243 -8.33 17.43 12.94
C LEU A 243 -8.38 18.24 14.24
N GLN A 244 -7.30 18.28 15.04
CA GLN A 244 -7.42 18.71 16.44
C GLN A 244 -6.36 19.68 16.96
N GLU A 245 -5.30 19.98 16.22
CA GLU A 245 -4.18 20.80 16.72
C GLU A 245 -4.34 22.28 16.34
N GLY A 246 -3.86 23.19 17.18
CA GLY A 246 -3.90 24.63 16.92
C GLY A 246 -5.30 25.26 16.96
N GLU A 247 -5.42 26.53 16.56
CA GLU A 247 -6.69 27.26 16.55
C GLU A 247 -7.52 27.04 15.28
N ASP A 248 -6.87 26.68 14.17
CA ASP A 248 -7.52 26.35 12.90
C ASP A 248 -7.44 24.85 12.64
N ASN A 249 -8.51 24.14 13.00
CA ASN A 249 -8.65 22.71 12.79
C ASN A 249 -10.11 22.32 12.51
N ILE A 250 -10.31 21.12 11.99
CA ILE A 250 -11.64 20.61 11.61
C ILE A 250 -12.57 20.53 12.82
N LEU A 251 -12.10 20.02 13.96
CA LEU A 251 -12.96 19.85 15.15
C LEU A 251 -13.46 21.19 15.72
N ALA A 252 -12.69 22.27 15.56
CA ALA A 252 -13.06 23.60 16.01
C ALA A 252 -14.16 24.27 15.17
N GLY A 253 -14.41 23.76 13.96
CA GLY A 253 -15.50 24.21 13.07
C GLY A 253 -16.63 23.20 12.89
N MET A 254 -16.43 21.96 13.34
CA MET A 254 -17.38 20.87 13.17
C MET A 254 -18.70 21.14 13.91
N ARG A 255 -19.82 20.76 13.29
CA ARG A 255 -21.15 20.79 13.91
C ARG A 255 -21.52 19.39 14.44
N PRO A 256 -22.38 19.30 15.47
CA PRO A 256 -22.93 18.00 15.86
C PRO A 256 -23.57 17.29 14.66
N GLY A 257 -23.31 15.98 14.54
CA GLY A 257 -23.78 15.15 13.43
C GLY A 257 -22.86 15.10 12.21
N THR A 258 -21.84 15.96 12.10
CA THR A 258 -20.85 15.89 11.00
C THR A 258 -20.18 14.52 10.94
N VAL A 259 -19.94 14.00 9.73
CA VAL A 259 -19.18 12.76 9.51
C VAL A 259 -17.81 13.06 8.95
N VAL A 260 -16.76 12.61 9.63
CA VAL A 260 -15.39 12.61 9.12
C VAL A 260 -15.11 11.27 8.42
N ILE A 261 -14.71 11.32 7.16
CA ILE A 261 -14.29 10.16 6.36
C ILE A 261 -12.78 10.25 6.15
N GLU A 262 -12.02 9.47 6.91
CA GLU A 262 -10.58 9.45 6.82
C GLU A 262 -10.12 8.44 5.77
N MET A 263 -9.71 8.90 4.59
CA MET A 263 -9.33 8.04 3.46
C MET A 263 -7.82 7.87 3.29
N SER A 264 -7.01 8.44 4.18
CA SER A 264 -5.56 8.25 4.15
C SER A 264 -5.17 6.83 4.55
N SER A 265 -4.06 6.35 3.98
CA SER A 265 -3.42 5.14 4.49
C SER A 265 -2.71 5.49 5.81
N GLY A 266 -3.36 5.19 6.93
CA GLY A 266 -2.99 5.64 8.27
C GLY A 266 -2.86 4.52 9.30
N VAL A 267 -2.45 4.89 10.51
CA VAL A 267 -2.31 4.01 11.68
C VAL A 267 -3.68 3.85 12.36
N PRO A 268 -4.22 2.62 12.44
CA PRO A 268 -5.57 2.38 12.99
C PRO A 268 -5.80 2.93 14.40
N THR A 269 -4.83 2.76 15.31
CA THR A 269 -4.94 3.21 16.70
C THR A 269 -5.00 4.73 16.84
N VAL A 270 -4.31 5.47 15.97
CA VAL A 270 -4.42 6.95 15.92
C VAL A 270 -5.83 7.36 15.48
N THR A 271 -6.35 6.72 14.43
CA THR A 271 -7.69 7.00 13.91
C THR A 271 -8.80 6.66 14.92
N GLN A 272 -8.62 5.60 15.70
CA GLN A 272 -9.52 5.24 16.81
C GLN A 272 -9.57 6.35 17.88
N GLY A 273 -8.42 6.88 18.31
CA GLY A 273 -8.38 7.99 19.26
C GLY A 273 -8.99 9.28 18.70
N LEU A 274 -8.77 9.56 17.41
CA LEU A 274 -9.41 10.71 16.74
C LEU A 274 -10.94 10.54 16.66
N ALA A 275 -11.43 9.32 16.45
CA ALA A 275 -12.86 9.04 16.42
C ALA A 275 -13.52 9.25 17.79
N GLU A 276 -12.84 8.92 18.89
CA GLU A 276 -13.31 9.25 20.26
C GLU A 276 -13.44 10.77 20.44
N ARG A 277 -12.46 11.53 19.93
CA ARG A 277 -12.49 12.99 19.99
C ARG A 277 -13.63 13.58 19.16
N VAL A 278 -13.84 13.07 17.94
CA VAL A 278 -14.98 13.44 17.07
C VAL A 278 -16.31 13.15 17.78
N ALA A 279 -16.45 11.96 18.39
CA ALA A 279 -17.65 11.55 19.11
C ALA A 279 -17.94 12.44 20.32
N SER A 280 -16.90 12.89 21.05
CA SER A 280 -17.07 13.80 22.20
C SER A 280 -17.69 15.16 21.84
N LEU A 281 -17.67 15.53 20.56
CA LEU A 281 -18.28 16.75 20.00
C LEU A 281 -19.60 16.45 19.26
N GLY A 282 -20.12 15.23 19.39
CA GLY A 282 -21.37 14.79 18.75
C GLY A 282 -21.23 14.48 17.26
N GLY A 283 -20.01 14.33 16.73
CA GLY A 283 -19.76 13.90 15.35
C GLY A 283 -19.61 12.38 15.22
N HIS A 284 -19.37 11.92 13.99
CA HIS A 284 -19.04 10.53 13.70
C HIS A 284 -17.79 10.45 12.83
N MET A 285 -17.03 9.36 12.93
CA MET A 285 -15.85 9.13 12.11
C MET A 285 -15.86 7.72 11.54
N ILE A 286 -15.47 7.59 10.28
CA ILE A 286 -15.14 6.32 9.63
C ILE A 286 -13.75 6.42 9.02
N ASP A 287 -13.04 5.30 8.95
CA ASP A 287 -11.84 5.18 8.12
C ASP A 287 -12.19 4.47 6.82
N ALA A 288 -11.82 5.05 5.69
CA ALA A 288 -12.22 4.56 4.37
C ALA A 288 -11.07 4.62 3.36
N PRO A 289 -9.88 4.06 3.65
CA PRO A 289 -8.77 4.06 2.70
C PRO A 289 -9.11 3.30 1.43
N VAL A 290 -8.35 3.59 0.38
CA VAL A 290 -8.69 3.18 -0.99
C VAL A 290 -7.60 2.39 -1.69
N SER A 291 -8.00 1.54 -2.64
CA SER A 291 -7.14 0.79 -3.58
C SER A 291 -7.55 1.06 -5.02
N GLY A 292 -6.59 1.02 -5.94
CA GLY A 292 -6.79 1.29 -7.37
C GLY A 292 -5.93 2.42 -7.93
N GLY A 293 -5.35 3.25 -7.06
CA GLY A 293 -4.45 4.35 -7.42
C GLY A 293 -5.14 5.46 -8.21
N VAL A 294 -4.34 6.41 -8.68
CA VAL A 294 -4.80 7.58 -9.45
C VAL A 294 -5.64 7.20 -10.67
N PRO A 295 -5.33 6.15 -11.45
CA PRO A 295 -6.16 5.75 -12.59
C PRO A 295 -7.62 5.46 -12.20
N ARG A 296 -7.85 4.71 -11.12
CA ARG A 296 -9.22 4.41 -10.65
C ARG A 296 -9.88 5.55 -9.88
N ALA A 297 -9.08 6.41 -9.24
CA ALA A 297 -9.60 7.64 -8.64
C ALA A 297 -10.22 8.56 -9.69
N ARG A 298 -9.58 8.66 -10.88
CA ARG A 298 -10.11 9.45 -12.01
C ARG A 298 -11.41 8.89 -12.57
N THR A 299 -11.56 7.56 -12.61
CA THR A 299 -12.76 6.90 -13.14
C THR A 299 -13.88 6.76 -12.11
N GLY A 300 -13.60 6.95 -10.82
CA GLY A 300 -14.57 6.70 -9.74
C GLY A 300 -14.72 5.21 -9.42
N GLU A 301 -13.72 4.39 -9.72
CA GLU A 301 -13.74 2.93 -9.59
C GLU A 301 -12.83 2.42 -8.47
N LEU A 302 -12.57 3.27 -7.46
CA LEU A 302 -11.80 2.86 -6.29
C LEU A 302 -12.49 1.71 -5.55
N ALA A 303 -11.66 0.83 -5.00
CA ALA A 303 -12.09 -0.10 -3.96
C ALA A 303 -11.85 0.58 -2.61
N ILE A 304 -12.93 0.83 -1.87
CA ILE A 304 -12.96 1.55 -0.61
C ILE A 304 -13.17 0.53 0.51
N MET A 305 -12.27 0.55 1.50
CA MET A 305 -12.32 -0.31 2.69
C MET A 305 -12.84 0.53 3.86
N ALA A 306 -14.13 0.46 4.15
CA ALA A 306 -14.80 1.31 5.14
C ALA A 306 -14.89 0.62 6.50
N GLY A 307 -14.17 1.12 7.50
CA GLY A 307 -14.28 0.76 8.90
C GLY A 307 -15.09 1.79 9.69
N GLY A 308 -15.98 1.32 10.54
CA GLY A 308 -16.87 2.17 11.34
C GLY A 308 -18.25 1.56 11.57
N GLU A 309 -19.14 2.33 12.17
CA GLU A 309 -20.51 1.92 12.40
C GLU A 309 -21.26 1.78 11.06
N ALA A 310 -21.96 0.65 10.86
CA ALA A 310 -22.68 0.35 9.63
C ALA A 310 -23.70 1.45 9.27
N ALA A 311 -24.42 2.00 10.26
CA ALA A 311 -25.38 3.07 10.05
C ALA A 311 -24.73 4.37 9.55
N VAL A 312 -23.52 4.68 10.03
CA VAL A 312 -22.75 5.85 9.58
C VAL A 312 -22.25 5.65 8.15
N ILE A 313 -21.73 4.45 7.84
CA ILE A 313 -21.28 4.10 6.49
C ILE A 313 -22.44 4.18 5.49
N GLU A 314 -23.63 3.66 5.86
CA GLU A 314 -24.82 3.73 5.01
C GLU A 314 -25.25 5.19 4.78
N ARG A 315 -25.23 6.03 5.84
CA ARG A 315 -25.54 7.46 5.74
C ARG A 315 -24.64 8.19 4.73
N VAL A 316 -23.37 7.83 4.63
CA VAL A 316 -22.41 8.45 3.68
C VAL A 316 -22.15 7.61 2.43
N ALA A 317 -22.93 6.54 2.21
CA ALA A 317 -22.77 5.68 1.05
C ALA A 317 -22.84 6.43 -0.30
N PRO A 318 -23.70 7.45 -0.50
CA PRO A 318 -23.68 8.25 -1.73
C PRO A 318 -22.32 8.92 -2.00
N VAL A 319 -21.66 9.44 -0.95
CA VAL A 319 -20.34 10.06 -1.04
C VAL A 319 -19.28 9.03 -1.41
N LEU A 320 -19.29 7.87 -0.75
CA LEU A 320 -18.35 6.78 -1.03
C LEU A 320 -18.52 6.23 -2.46
N ARG A 321 -19.77 6.03 -2.89
CA ARG A 321 -20.09 5.47 -4.22
C ARG A 321 -19.78 6.41 -5.38
N ALA A 322 -19.75 7.72 -5.14
CA ALA A 322 -19.28 8.67 -6.14
C ALA A 322 -17.78 8.54 -6.43
N MET A 323 -16.99 8.06 -5.45
CA MET A 323 -15.53 7.91 -5.58
C MET A 323 -15.10 6.47 -5.89
N GLY A 324 -15.96 5.47 -5.65
CA GLY A 324 -15.62 4.06 -5.80
C GLY A 324 -16.79 3.15 -6.15
N THR A 325 -16.52 2.10 -6.92
CA THR A 325 -17.50 1.08 -7.30
C THR A 325 -17.62 -0.05 -6.31
N GLN A 326 -16.62 -0.23 -5.42
CA GLN A 326 -16.64 -1.23 -4.36
C GLN A 326 -16.48 -0.54 -3.02
N VAL A 327 -17.51 -0.65 -2.16
CA VAL A 327 -17.45 -0.20 -0.76
C VAL A 327 -17.58 -1.44 0.11
N LEU A 328 -16.48 -1.80 0.78
CA LEU A 328 -16.37 -2.99 1.62
C LEU A 328 -16.43 -2.57 3.08
N HIS A 329 -17.46 -2.98 3.82
CA HIS A 329 -17.49 -2.77 5.28
C HIS A 329 -16.51 -3.75 5.95
N THR A 330 -15.46 -3.23 6.58
CA THR A 330 -14.35 -4.02 7.12
C THR A 330 -14.43 -4.28 8.63
N GLY A 331 -15.46 -3.76 9.30
CA GLY A 331 -15.64 -3.86 10.75
C GLY A 331 -15.72 -2.48 11.40
N GLY A 332 -15.28 -2.38 12.66
CA GLY A 332 -15.26 -1.13 13.41
C GLY A 332 -14.22 -0.12 12.91
N ILE A 333 -14.18 1.05 13.55
CA ILE A 333 -13.22 2.12 13.24
C ILE A 333 -11.77 1.63 13.35
N GLY A 334 -10.95 1.99 12.36
CA GLY A 334 -9.56 1.57 12.16
C GLY A 334 -9.41 0.29 11.31
N SER A 335 -10.48 -0.47 11.08
CA SER A 335 -10.40 -1.76 10.37
C SER A 335 -10.09 -1.61 8.87
N GLY A 336 -10.51 -0.52 8.24
CA GLY A 336 -10.24 -0.24 6.84
C GLY A 336 -8.76 0.00 6.59
N GLN A 337 -8.14 0.84 7.43
CA GLN A 337 -6.70 1.10 7.47
C GLN A 337 -5.90 -0.17 7.79
N ALA A 338 -6.37 -0.98 8.74
CA ALA A 338 -5.73 -2.25 9.07
C ALA A 338 -5.71 -3.21 7.87
N VAL A 339 -6.87 -3.45 7.24
CA VAL A 339 -6.98 -4.32 6.07
C VAL A 339 -6.17 -3.77 4.90
N LYS A 340 -6.16 -2.45 4.68
CA LYS A 340 -5.36 -1.81 3.64
C LYS A 340 -3.86 -2.09 3.81
N ALA A 341 -3.32 -1.90 5.01
CA ALA A 341 -1.92 -2.15 5.32
C ALA A 341 -1.56 -3.63 5.13
N LEU A 342 -2.41 -4.53 5.62
CA LEU A 342 -2.22 -5.98 5.47
C LEU A 342 -2.31 -6.42 3.99
N ASN A 343 -3.21 -5.85 3.20
CA ASN A 343 -3.29 -6.10 1.76
C ASN A 343 -1.98 -5.70 1.06
N ASN A 344 -1.42 -4.55 1.41
CA ASN A 344 -0.16 -4.09 0.81
C ASN A 344 1.03 -4.94 1.25
N LEU A 345 1.04 -5.43 2.51
CA LEU A 345 2.00 -6.44 2.96
C LEU A 345 1.91 -7.73 2.13
N VAL A 346 0.71 -8.29 1.92
CA VAL A 346 0.50 -9.50 1.10
C VAL A 346 0.94 -9.25 -0.34
N SER A 347 0.60 -8.11 -0.93
CA SER A 347 1.05 -7.76 -2.28
C SER A 347 2.57 -7.67 -2.39
N THR A 348 3.26 -7.19 -1.37
CA THR A 348 4.73 -7.10 -1.34
C THR A 348 5.38 -8.46 -1.15
N GLY A 349 4.87 -9.30 -0.25
CA GLY A 349 5.35 -10.66 -0.10
C GLY A 349 5.23 -11.45 -1.41
N GLY A 350 4.07 -11.34 -2.08
CA GLY A 350 3.85 -11.95 -3.40
C GLY A 350 4.74 -11.38 -4.52
N PHE A 351 5.12 -10.11 -4.44
CA PHE A 351 6.11 -9.51 -5.34
C PHE A 351 7.50 -10.09 -5.11
N LEU A 352 7.99 -10.04 -3.87
CA LEU A 352 9.35 -10.47 -3.51
C LEU A 352 9.58 -11.95 -3.82
N ILE A 353 8.68 -12.84 -3.39
CA ILE A 353 8.81 -14.28 -3.66
C ILE A 353 8.76 -14.59 -5.15
N GLY A 354 7.98 -13.81 -5.91
CA GLY A 354 7.92 -13.96 -7.36
C GLY A 354 9.24 -13.56 -8.03
N ILE A 355 9.86 -12.46 -7.60
CA ILE A 355 11.19 -12.06 -8.10
C ILE A 355 12.25 -13.12 -7.76
N GLU A 356 12.27 -13.64 -6.54
CA GLU A 356 13.18 -14.73 -6.15
C GLU A 356 12.97 -15.97 -7.03
N ALA A 357 11.71 -16.37 -7.27
CA ALA A 357 11.40 -17.50 -8.14
C ALA A 357 11.90 -17.27 -9.58
N LEU A 358 11.70 -16.07 -10.14
CA LEU A 358 12.20 -15.71 -11.47
C LEU A 358 13.74 -15.78 -11.54
N LEU A 359 14.45 -15.29 -10.52
CA LEU A 359 15.91 -15.35 -10.46
C LEU A 359 16.42 -16.80 -10.38
N ILE A 360 15.79 -17.64 -9.54
CA ILE A 360 16.12 -19.07 -9.43
C ILE A 360 15.92 -19.77 -10.77
N GLY A 361 14.79 -19.52 -11.44
CA GLY A 361 14.51 -20.14 -12.73
C GLY A 361 15.43 -19.64 -13.85
N GLN A 362 15.75 -18.35 -13.88
CA GLN A 362 16.71 -17.80 -14.85
C GLN A 362 18.08 -18.46 -14.71
N ARG A 363 18.58 -18.60 -13.48
CA ARG A 363 19.84 -19.29 -13.20
C ARG A 363 19.82 -20.78 -13.57
N PHE A 364 18.65 -21.40 -13.52
CA PHE A 364 18.44 -22.75 -14.03
C PHE A 364 18.40 -22.82 -15.57
N GLY A 365 18.23 -21.68 -16.25
CA GLY A 365 18.15 -21.56 -17.71
C GLY A 365 16.72 -21.38 -18.25
N LEU A 366 15.76 -20.97 -17.41
CA LEU A 366 14.40 -20.66 -17.85
C LEU A 366 14.29 -19.19 -18.31
N ASP A 367 13.44 -18.93 -19.29
CA ASP A 367 13.09 -17.56 -19.68
C ASP A 367 12.11 -16.96 -18.64
N PRO A 368 12.47 -15.85 -17.95
CA PRO A 368 11.60 -15.21 -16.98
C PRO A 368 10.23 -14.81 -17.53
N ALA A 369 10.14 -14.40 -18.80
CA ALA A 369 8.86 -14.00 -19.40
C ALA A 369 7.92 -15.20 -19.53
N VAL A 370 8.45 -16.36 -19.92
CA VAL A 370 7.69 -17.63 -19.99
C VAL A 370 7.31 -18.08 -18.57
N MET A 371 8.20 -17.94 -17.59
CA MET A 371 7.88 -18.25 -16.21
C MET A 371 6.70 -17.42 -15.68
N VAL A 372 6.65 -16.12 -15.99
CA VAL A 372 5.49 -15.27 -15.63
C VAL A 372 4.19 -15.80 -16.26
N ASP A 373 4.23 -16.27 -17.51
CA ASP A 373 3.05 -16.87 -18.16
C ASP A 373 2.61 -18.16 -17.45
N VAL A 374 3.55 -19.03 -17.09
CA VAL A 374 3.27 -20.26 -16.35
C VAL A 374 2.67 -19.95 -14.98
N LEU A 375 3.25 -18.99 -14.23
CA LEU A 375 2.72 -18.57 -12.93
C LEU A 375 1.27 -18.07 -13.07
N ASN A 376 0.99 -17.25 -14.08
CA ASN A 376 -0.35 -16.70 -14.33
C ASN A 376 -1.37 -17.77 -14.78
N ALA A 377 -0.92 -18.85 -15.42
CA ALA A 377 -1.76 -19.98 -15.81
C ALA A 377 -1.95 -21.04 -14.69
N ALA A 378 -1.22 -20.90 -13.58
CA ALA A 378 -1.17 -21.89 -12.50
C ALA A 378 -1.43 -21.26 -11.12
N THR A 379 -1.25 -22.06 -10.07
CA THR A 379 -1.55 -21.66 -8.68
C THR A 379 -0.55 -20.66 -8.08
N GLY A 380 0.53 -20.33 -8.80
CA GLY A 380 1.50 -19.30 -8.39
C GLY A 380 1.07 -17.87 -8.71
N MET A 381 -0.07 -17.70 -9.39
CA MET A 381 -0.61 -16.41 -9.82
C MET A 381 -0.87 -15.46 -8.65
N ASN A 382 -0.49 -14.19 -8.81
CA ASN A 382 -0.90 -13.11 -7.94
C ASN A 382 -0.95 -11.76 -8.71
N ASN A 383 -1.31 -10.67 -8.02
CA ASN A 383 -1.38 -9.35 -8.64
C ASN A 383 -0.06 -8.90 -9.31
N SER A 384 1.08 -9.21 -8.70
CA SER A 384 2.41 -8.83 -9.23
C SER A 384 2.78 -9.61 -10.49
N THR A 385 2.47 -10.91 -10.56
CA THR A 385 2.71 -11.71 -11.78
C THR A 385 1.81 -11.27 -12.93
N GLN A 386 0.57 -10.87 -12.64
CA GLN A 386 -0.39 -10.45 -13.66
C GLN A 386 -0.15 -9.04 -14.17
N LYS A 387 0.27 -8.12 -13.28
CA LYS A 387 0.25 -6.67 -13.58
C LYS A 387 1.63 -6.01 -13.58
N LYS A 388 2.64 -6.60 -12.94
CA LYS A 388 3.90 -5.90 -12.66
C LYS A 388 5.13 -6.51 -13.31
N PHE A 389 5.30 -7.82 -13.26
CA PHE A 389 6.56 -8.44 -13.65
C PHE A 389 6.92 -8.17 -15.12
N LYS A 390 6.04 -8.48 -16.08
CA LYS A 390 6.32 -8.18 -17.50
C LYS A 390 6.36 -6.67 -17.78
N GLN A 391 5.41 -5.92 -17.23
CA GLN A 391 5.20 -4.52 -17.61
C GLN A 391 6.23 -3.55 -17.02
N PHE A 392 6.75 -3.82 -15.82
CA PHE A 392 7.62 -2.89 -15.10
C PHE A 392 8.98 -3.47 -14.72
N VAL A 393 9.06 -4.78 -14.43
CA VAL A 393 10.33 -5.41 -14.00
C VAL A 393 11.13 -5.91 -15.19
N LEU A 394 10.57 -6.82 -16.00
CA LEU A 394 11.27 -7.40 -17.17
C LEU A 394 11.45 -6.36 -18.30
N SER A 395 10.57 -5.36 -18.39
CA SER A 395 10.72 -4.22 -19.29
C SER A 395 11.72 -3.17 -18.78
N ARG A 396 12.17 -3.28 -17.53
CA ARG A 396 13.03 -2.31 -16.81
C ARG A 396 12.44 -0.91 -16.66
N ARG A 397 11.12 -0.72 -16.83
CA ARG A 397 10.50 0.60 -16.75
C ARG A 397 10.37 1.14 -15.32
N PHE A 398 10.09 0.26 -14.35
CA PHE A 398 9.94 0.60 -12.94
C PHE A 398 9.08 1.85 -12.66
N ASP A 399 7.93 1.97 -13.32
CA ASP A 399 7.07 3.15 -13.27
C ASP A 399 5.60 2.78 -13.01
N ALA A 400 5.37 1.83 -12.11
CA ALA A 400 4.03 1.33 -11.77
C ALA A 400 3.13 2.36 -11.07
N GLY A 401 3.69 3.45 -10.55
CA GLY A 401 2.99 4.59 -10.00
C GLY A 401 2.70 4.49 -8.50
N PHE A 402 3.45 3.69 -7.75
CA PHE A 402 3.36 3.62 -6.29
C PHE A 402 4.75 3.69 -5.67
N THR A 403 5.00 4.71 -4.86
CA THR A 403 6.35 5.02 -4.40
C THR A 403 6.81 4.10 -3.27
N MET A 404 8.13 3.90 -3.18
CA MET A 404 8.77 3.09 -2.16
C MET A 404 8.49 3.62 -0.75
N GLY A 405 8.47 4.94 -0.58
CA GLY A 405 8.16 5.59 0.69
C GLY A 405 6.75 5.27 1.19
N LEU A 406 5.76 5.27 0.29
CA LEU A 406 4.39 4.87 0.63
C LEU A 406 4.31 3.39 0.96
N LEU A 407 5.02 2.53 0.21
CA LEU A 407 5.05 1.10 0.51
C LEU A 407 5.66 0.81 1.89
N HIS A 408 6.79 1.45 2.20
CA HIS A 408 7.44 1.33 3.51
C HIS A 408 6.53 1.77 4.66
N LYS A 409 5.78 2.86 4.47
CA LYS A 409 4.77 3.31 5.44
C LYS A 409 3.74 2.22 5.70
N ASP A 410 3.15 1.65 4.65
CA ASP A 410 2.09 0.64 4.80
C ASP A 410 2.61 -0.65 5.45
N LEU A 411 3.82 -1.09 5.11
CA LEU A 411 4.45 -2.24 5.79
C LEU A 411 4.77 -1.92 7.26
N SER A 412 5.17 -0.69 7.57
CA SER A 412 5.39 -0.28 8.96
C SER A 412 4.10 -0.35 9.78
N ILE A 413 2.97 0.08 9.21
CA ILE A 413 1.65 -0.05 9.85
C ILE A 413 1.29 -1.52 10.04
N ALA A 414 1.45 -2.36 9.01
CA ALA A 414 1.14 -3.79 9.09
C ALA A 414 1.97 -4.52 10.16
N LEU A 415 3.26 -4.20 10.29
CA LEU A 415 4.10 -4.76 11.35
C LEU A 415 3.72 -4.22 12.73
N GLY A 416 3.37 -2.93 12.84
CA GLY A 416 2.86 -2.35 14.08
C GLY A 416 1.62 -3.09 14.58
N LEU A 417 0.68 -3.38 13.69
CA LEU A 417 -0.49 -4.20 14.01
C LEU A 417 -0.11 -5.60 14.50
N GLY A 418 0.87 -6.25 13.87
CA GLY A 418 1.37 -7.55 14.34
C GLY A 418 1.97 -7.50 15.75
N GLN A 419 2.63 -6.39 16.10
CA GLN A 419 3.16 -6.16 17.46
C GLN A 419 2.02 -5.93 18.46
N GLU A 420 1.05 -5.08 18.13
CA GLU A 420 -0.11 -4.78 18.96
C GLU A 420 -0.95 -6.04 19.25
N THR A 421 -1.09 -6.93 18.27
CA THR A 421 -1.82 -8.21 18.45
C THR A 421 -0.94 -9.35 18.96
N ALA A 422 0.32 -9.09 19.29
CA ALA A 422 1.31 -10.11 19.69
C ALA A 422 1.42 -11.30 18.71
N THR A 423 1.22 -11.05 17.41
CA THR A 423 1.28 -12.06 16.35
C THR A 423 2.70 -12.17 15.79
N PRO A 424 3.37 -13.33 15.91
CA PRO A 424 4.68 -13.53 15.29
C PRO A 424 4.61 -13.41 13.76
N ALA A 425 5.35 -12.47 13.19
CA ALA A 425 5.29 -12.14 11.76
C ALA A 425 6.68 -12.08 11.07
N PRO A 426 7.47 -13.19 11.08
CA PRO A 426 8.84 -13.18 10.60
C PRO A 426 8.97 -12.87 9.09
N LEU A 427 8.05 -13.37 8.27
CA LEU A 427 8.04 -13.08 6.83
C LEU A 427 7.78 -11.60 6.55
N SER A 428 6.87 -11.00 7.32
CA SER A 428 6.56 -9.57 7.22
C SER A 428 7.76 -8.71 7.59
N ALA A 429 8.49 -9.08 8.65
CA ALA A 429 9.73 -8.43 9.04
C ALA A 429 10.75 -8.45 7.90
N LEU A 430 10.99 -9.61 7.29
CA LEU A 430 11.90 -9.72 6.15
C LEU A 430 11.45 -8.87 4.95
N CYS A 431 10.15 -8.86 4.63
CA CYS A 431 9.61 -8.00 3.57
C CYS A 431 9.91 -6.53 3.84
N LYS A 432 9.75 -6.08 5.09
CA LYS A 432 10.03 -4.69 5.47
C LYS A 432 11.52 -4.37 5.34
N GLU A 433 12.42 -5.24 5.79
CA GLU A 433 13.87 -5.01 5.67
C GLU A 433 14.34 -4.92 4.21
N LEU A 434 13.74 -5.69 3.31
CA LEU A 434 14.01 -5.58 1.87
C LEU A 434 13.51 -4.25 1.28
N VAL A 435 12.35 -3.75 1.74
CA VAL A 435 11.86 -2.42 1.37
C VAL A 435 12.76 -1.32 1.94
N VAL A 436 13.23 -1.45 3.18
CA VAL A 436 14.19 -0.51 3.79
C VAL A 436 15.51 -0.48 3.01
N SER A 437 15.99 -1.63 2.56
CA SER A 437 17.17 -1.72 1.69
C SER A 437 16.93 -0.98 0.37
N ALA A 438 15.77 -1.17 -0.25
CA ALA A 438 15.41 -0.47 -1.49
C ALA A 438 15.29 1.05 -1.28
N LEU A 439 14.71 1.50 -0.16
CA LEU A 439 14.65 2.91 0.22
C LEU A 439 16.04 3.54 0.32
N ALA A 440 16.97 2.86 0.99
CA ALA A 440 18.35 3.35 1.14
C ALA A 440 19.07 3.46 -0.21
N MET A 441 18.74 2.59 -1.16
CA MET A 441 19.39 2.52 -2.47
C MET A 441 18.81 3.47 -3.51
N PHE A 442 17.49 3.67 -3.49
CA PHE A 442 16.77 4.33 -4.59
C PHE A 442 15.99 5.57 -4.14
N GLY A 443 15.86 5.80 -2.84
CA GLY A 443 15.09 6.92 -2.28
C GLY A 443 13.59 6.63 -2.16
N GLY A 444 12.89 7.52 -1.46
CA GLY A 444 11.45 7.37 -1.17
C GLY A 444 10.55 7.55 -2.38
N ASP A 445 10.96 8.35 -3.36
CA ASP A 445 10.18 8.68 -4.56
C ASP A 445 10.30 7.64 -5.68
N ALA A 446 11.27 6.73 -5.58
CA ALA A 446 11.41 5.61 -6.51
C ALA A 446 10.15 4.73 -6.49
N ASP A 447 9.82 4.11 -7.62
CA ASP A 447 8.68 3.19 -7.67
C ASP A 447 8.98 1.92 -6.87
N HIS A 448 7.96 1.39 -6.19
CA HIS A 448 8.08 0.20 -5.37
C HIS A 448 8.57 -1.04 -6.15
N THR A 449 8.39 -1.10 -7.47
CA THR A 449 8.88 -2.22 -8.29
C THR A 449 10.40 -2.27 -8.39
N GLU A 450 11.11 -1.17 -8.09
CA GLU A 450 12.58 -1.11 -7.98
C GLU A 450 13.13 -2.07 -6.92
N ILE A 451 12.29 -2.54 -5.98
CA ILE A 451 12.70 -3.55 -4.98
C ILE A 451 13.21 -4.85 -5.64
N ALA A 452 12.78 -5.14 -6.88
CA ALA A 452 13.32 -6.26 -7.64
C ALA A 452 14.85 -6.18 -7.78
N ARG A 453 15.40 -4.97 -7.93
CA ARG A 453 16.85 -4.74 -8.09
C ARG A 453 17.65 -4.97 -6.82
N VAL A 454 17.01 -4.94 -5.64
CA VAL A 454 17.65 -5.39 -4.39
C VAL A 454 17.93 -6.88 -4.48
N LEU A 455 16.92 -7.67 -4.89
CA LEU A 455 17.04 -9.11 -5.05
C LEU A 455 18.01 -9.50 -6.18
N GLU A 456 17.99 -8.77 -7.30
CA GLU A 456 18.98 -8.94 -8.39
C GLU A 456 20.42 -8.76 -7.90
N ARG A 457 20.67 -7.73 -7.06
CA ARG A 457 22.00 -7.51 -6.48
C ARG A 457 22.41 -8.59 -5.49
N LEU A 458 21.48 -9.07 -4.66
CA LEU A 458 21.73 -10.19 -3.75
C LEU A 458 22.04 -11.48 -4.52
N ALA A 459 21.35 -11.70 -5.64
CA ALA A 459 21.61 -12.84 -6.52
C ALA A 459 22.89 -12.66 -7.34
N GLY A 460 23.34 -11.42 -7.57
CA GLY A 460 24.45 -11.10 -8.48
C GLY A 460 24.06 -11.21 -9.96
N GLU A 461 22.78 -11.06 -10.29
CA GLU A 461 22.23 -11.31 -11.63
C GLU A 461 20.98 -10.45 -11.89
N GLU A 462 20.88 -9.87 -13.08
CA GLU A 462 19.72 -9.07 -13.51
C GLU A 462 18.68 -9.93 -14.24
N LEU A 463 17.39 -9.75 -13.94
CA LEU A 463 16.32 -10.45 -14.65
C LEU A 463 16.18 -9.96 -16.09
N GLY A 464 16.12 -10.90 -17.03
CA GLY A 464 16.06 -10.62 -18.46
C GLY A 464 17.40 -10.17 -19.07
N GLY A 465 18.45 -10.05 -18.26
CA GLY A 465 19.81 -9.85 -18.73
C GLY A 465 20.25 -11.08 -19.52
N ARG A 466 20.50 -10.92 -20.83
CA ARG A 466 21.12 -11.98 -21.63
C ARG A 466 22.56 -12.14 -21.20
N GLU A 467 22.99 -13.34 -20.85
CA GLU A 467 24.40 -13.71 -21.03
C GLU A 467 24.70 -13.53 -22.53
N GLY A 468 25.61 -12.60 -22.84
CA GLY A 468 26.15 -12.42 -24.19
C GLY A 468 27.13 -13.51 -24.57
#